data_AF-A0A973SYS2-F1
#
_entry.id   AF-A0A973SYS2-F1
#
_cell.length_a   1.000
_cell.length_b   1.000
_cell.length_c   1.000
_cell.angle_alpha   90.00
_cell.angle_beta   90.00
_cell.angle_gamma   90.00
#
_symmetry.space_group_name_H-M   'P 1'
#
loop_
_entity.id
_entity.type
_entity.pdbx_description
1 polymer ?
#
loop_
_entity_poly.entity_id
_entity_poly.type
_entity_poly.pdbx_seq_one_letter_code
_entity_poly.pdbx_strand_id
1 'polypeptide(L)'
;PGTGPRRAGVSSFGVSGTNAHVILEQAPQNQNQDQEPGQDQEPVQEQEPGEPGAGVVGGLVPWVVSGRTAQALRQQAARLHDFAAADAHLDLAATGFSLAATRTRFEHRAVVLGRDRGELLAGLASLGAGGESAAVVSGTAGPLGRVAFMFPGQGSQWAGMGRELYAAFPVFAQSIDACAQALAEWVDWSLLDVIRGVEGAPTYDRVDVVQPALFSVMVSLAALWRSWGVEPAAVIGHSQGEIAAAHVCGALSLRDATKVVALRSKALVDLDGHGGMASVALSEQAVEDYLARSGDRVSVAVVNGPRSVVVSGEPDALDAFVATMNADGVQARRIKVDYASHSHYVTRVRDDVVGPLAGIGPRTSQLPFYSTLYGEVIDTARLDAGYWYDNLRQKVRFETSARRLAADGFGVFVEMSPHPVLTVPVQDIVEDLDQALVLSSSRRGRGEVEAVLTSLAALHTAGGPADLGALFTTRRVVDLPTYAFQRRRYWLSSAPAPTAAAVAEPALEEAAGADAPVPLSERVGALAPDDARALVLDHVLERVAVVLGHPSSASIDPDGEFMKIGFDSMLSSELSKRLTASTGHKLRANLVLRHPSPRQVAGHLVSLMTPADTP
;
A
#
# COMPACT_ATOMS: atom_id res chain seq x y z
N PRO A 1 -45.18 5.54 -38.56
CA PRO A 1 -44.73 5.43 -37.15
C PRO A 1 -44.54 6.84 -36.57
N GLY A 2 -45.16 7.14 -35.42
CA GLY A 2 -45.07 8.47 -34.81
C GLY A 2 -43.66 8.78 -34.30
N THR A 3 -43.28 10.06 -34.33
CA THR A 3 -41.97 10.57 -33.85
C THR A 3 -41.92 10.83 -32.34
N GLY A 4 -43.00 10.54 -31.61
CA GLY A 4 -43.09 10.72 -30.16
C GLY A 4 -42.53 9.53 -29.36
N PRO A 5 -42.37 9.68 -28.02
CA PRO A 5 -41.86 8.62 -27.16
C PRO A 5 -42.75 7.38 -27.23
N ARG A 6 -42.14 6.19 -27.22
CA ARG A 6 -42.88 4.92 -27.23
C ARG A 6 -43.72 4.79 -25.96
N ARG A 7 -45.01 4.49 -26.09
CA ARG A 7 -45.93 4.29 -24.96
C ARG A 7 -46.58 2.91 -25.03
N ALA A 8 -46.84 2.32 -23.87
CA ALA A 8 -47.50 1.03 -23.74
C ALA A 8 -48.48 1.04 -22.56
N GLY A 9 -49.50 0.18 -22.59
CA GLY A 9 -50.44 -0.03 -21.48
C GLY A 9 -50.32 -1.43 -20.92
N VAL A 10 -50.36 -1.58 -19.59
CA VAL A 10 -50.37 -2.86 -18.88
C VAL A 10 -51.63 -2.92 -18.03
N SER A 11 -52.47 -3.94 -18.27
CA SER A 11 -53.71 -4.15 -17.50
C SER A 11 -53.63 -5.44 -16.68
N SER A 12 -54.21 -5.42 -15.48
CA SER A 12 -54.42 -6.61 -14.65
C SER A 12 -55.82 -6.57 -14.03
N PHE A 13 -56.57 -7.67 -14.16
CA PHE A 13 -57.96 -7.78 -13.73
C PHE A 13 -58.09 -8.94 -12.73
N GLY A 14 -58.19 -8.61 -11.45
CA GLY A 14 -58.29 -9.61 -10.38
C GLY A 14 -59.68 -10.24 -10.32
N VAL A 15 -59.74 -11.53 -9.95
CA VAL A 15 -61.00 -12.28 -9.78
C VAL A 15 -61.94 -11.67 -8.73
N SER A 16 -61.40 -10.89 -7.78
CA SER A 16 -62.17 -10.13 -6.79
C SER A 16 -62.85 -8.88 -7.35
N GLY A 17 -62.62 -8.52 -8.62
CA GLY A 17 -63.15 -7.32 -9.27
C GLY A 17 -62.24 -6.09 -9.23
N THR A 18 -61.03 -6.19 -8.66
CA THR A 18 -60.05 -5.10 -8.67
C THR A 18 -59.33 -5.03 -10.01
N ASN A 19 -59.47 -3.89 -10.70
CA ASN A 19 -58.81 -3.64 -11.98
C ASN A 19 -57.68 -2.63 -11.81
N ALA A 20 -56.53 -2.91 -12.40
CA ALA A 20 -55.41 -1.99 -12.49
C ALA A 20 -55.02 -1.78 -13.96
N HIS A 21 -54.73 -0.54 -14.33
CA HIS A 21 -54.15 -0.19 -15.62
C HIS A 21 -53.01 0.80 -15.43
N VAL A 22 -51.86 0.53 -16.03
CA VAL A 22 -50.66 1.36 -15.97
C VAL A 22 -50.26 1.75 -17.38
N ILE A 23 -49.96 3.02 -17.58
CA ILE A 23 -49.39 3.54 -18.83
C ILE A 23 -47.88 3.72 -18.60
N LEU A 24 -47.09 3.12 -19.48
CA LEU A 24 -45.64 3.22 -19.52
C LEU A 24 -45.24 4.12 -20.68
N GLU A 25 -44.19 4.91 -20.47
CA GLU A 25 -43.55 5.72 -21.50
C GLU A 25 -42.05 5.41 -21.51
N GLN A 26 -41.45 5.38 -22.68
CA GLN A 26 -40.01 5.26 -22.88
C GLN A 26 -39.26 6.33 -22.06
N ALA A 27 -38.16 5.93 -21.43
CA ALA A 27 -37.29 6.89 -20.75
C ALA A 27 -36.79 7.99 -21.72
N PRO A 28 -36.66 9.25 -21.27
CA PRO A 28 -36.08 10.31 -22.09
C PRO A 28 -34.69 9.90 -22.57
N GLN A 29 -34.40 10.11 -23.86
CA GLN A 29 -33.04 9.91 -24.38
C GLN A 29 -32.14 10.98 -23.76
N ASN A 30 -31.15 10.55 -22.97
CA ASN A 30 -30.09 11.44 -22.53
C ASN A 30 -29.18 11.71 -23.74
N GLN A 31 -29.25 12.93 -24.29
CA GLN A 31 -28.41 13.34 -25.43
C GLN A 31 -26.89 13.18 -25.18
N ASN A 32 -26.48 13.01 -23.91
CA ASN A 32 -25.09 12.81 -23.51
C ASN A 32 -24.66 11.32 -23.35
N GLN A 33 -25.57 10.35 -23.44
CA GLN A 33 -25.25 8.92 -23.24
C GLN A 33 -25.40 8.06 -24.51
N ASP A 34 -26.19 8.52 -25.48
CA ASP A 34 -26.58 7.73 -26.66
C ASP A 34 -26.10 8.33 -28.00
N GLN A 35 -24.98 9.07 -28.03
CA GLN A 35 -24.32 9.34 -29.32
C GLN A 35 -23.64 8.06 -29.81
N GLU A 36 -24.33 7.33 -30.70
CA GLU A 36 -23.66 6.44 -31.65
C GLU A 36 -22.70 7.27 -32.53
N PRO A 37 -21.49 6.78 -32.83
CA PRO A 37 -20.60 7.47 -33.75
C PRO A 37 -21.16 7.36 -35.18
N GLY A 38 -21.62 8.50 -35.72
CA GLY A 38 -22.14 8.67 -37.09
C GLY A 38 -23.68 8.63 -37.09
N GLN A 39 -24.39 9.65 -37.54
CA GLN A 39 -24.29 10.36 -38.82
C GLN A 39 -24.75 11.82 -38.59
N ASP A 40 -24.18 12.77 -39.33
CA ASP A 40 -24.52 14.21 -39.33
C ASP A 40 -23.77 15.14 -38.34
N GLN A 41 -22.48 14.90 -38.13
CA GLN A 41 -21.56 16.01 -37.80
C GLN A 41 -20.69 16.33 -39.02
N GLU A 42 -20.70 17.61 -39.42
CA GLU A 42 -19.77 18.17 -40.40
C GLU A 42 -18.32 17.82 -40.05
N PRO A 43 -17.42 17.65 -41.04
CA PRO A 43 -16.10 17.09 -40.82
C PRO A 43 -15.26 18.01 -39.93
N VAL A 44 -15.22 17.70 -38.64
CA VAL A 44 -14.12 18.11 -37.77
C VAL A 44 -12.90 17.35 -38.29
N GLN A 45 -11.84 18.10 -38.60
CA GLN A 45 -10.57 17.57 -39.10
C GLN A 45 -10.17 16.28 -38.36
N GLU A 46 -9.82 15.25 -39.13
CA GLU A 46 -9.28 13.98 -38.65
C GLU A 46 -8.21 14.25 -37.58
N GLN A 47 -8.59 14.11 -36.31
CA GLN A 47 -7.63 13.78 -35.27
C GLN A 47 -7.29 12.31 -35.48
N GLU A 48 -5.99 12.03 -35.59
CA GLU A 48 -5.46 10.68 -35.68
C GLU A 48 -6.06 9.75 -34.60
N PRO A 49 -6.12 8.43 -34.83
CA PRO A 49 -6.70 7.48 -33.88
C PRO A 49 -6.03 7.60 -32.51
N GLY A 50 -6.74 8.20 -31.55
CA GLY A 50 -6.26 8.33 -30.18
C GLY A 50 -6.08 6.95 -29.53
N GLU A 51 -4.93 6.76 -28.89
CA GLU A 51 -4.45 5.53 -28.25
C GLU A 51 -5.48 4.84 -27.31
N PRO A 52 -5.37 3.51 -27.11
CA PRO A 52 -6.22 2.78 -26.17
C PRO A 52 -5.92 3.19 -24.71
N GLY A 53 -6.69 4.15 -24.17
CA GLY A 53 -6.57 4.62 -22.78
C GLY A 53 -7.65 5.61 -22.29
N ALA A 54 -8.72 5.83 -23.05
CA ALA A 54 -9.56 7.04 -22.95
C ALA A 54 -10.48 7.22 -21.71
N GLY A 55 -10.39 6.39 -20.66
CA GLY A 55 -11.38 6.40 -19.56
C GLY A 55 -10.85 6.24 -18.13
N VAL A 56 -9.55 5.99 -17.95
CA VAL A 56 -8.94 5.72 -16.64
C VAL A 56 -7.60 6.45 -16.51
N VAL A 57 -7.42 7.16 -15.40
CA VAL A 57 -6.19 7.88 -15.11
C VAL A 57 -5.07 6.89 -14.79
N GLY A 58 -3.93 6.99 -15.50
CA GLY A 58 -2.76 6.13 -15.31
C GLY A 58 -2.78 4.79 -16.08
N GLY A 59 -3.77 4.53 -16.93
CA GLY A 59 -3.76 3.40 -17.87
C GLY A 59 -4.00 2.00 -17.26
N LEU A 60 -4.08 1.88 -15.94
CA LEU A 60 -4.45 0.65 -15.23
C LEU A 60 -5.91 0.69 -14.79
N VAL A 61 -6.73 -0.22 -15.31
CA VAL A 61 -8.17 -0.30 -15.04
C VAL A 61 -8.42 -1.20 -13.82
N PRO A 62 -8.99 -0.67 -12.71
CA PRO A 62 -9.36 -1.50 -11.56
C PRO A 62 -10.77 -2.08 -11.71
N TRP A 63 -10.89 -3.40 -11.73
CA TRP A 63 -12.17 -4.11 -11.64
C TRP A 63 -12.38 -4.65 -10.23
N VAL A 64 -13.32 -4.04 -9.51
CA VAL A 64 -13.66 -4.40 -8.13
C VAL A 64 -14.68 -5.53 -8.11
N VAL A 65 -14.41 -6.58 -7.34
CA VAL A 65 -15.31 -7.73 -7.16
C VAL A 65 -15.44 -8.02 -5.67
N SER A 66 -16.65 -8.30 -5.18
CA SER A 66 -16.85 -8.71 -3.79
C SER A 66 -17.93 -9.78 -3.61
N GLY A 67 -17.84 -10.52 -2.51
CA GLY A 67 -18.82 -11.53 -2.10
C GLY A 67 -18.89 -11.65 -0.59
N ARG A 68 -20.04 -12.11 -0.06
CA ARG A 68 -20.22 -12.37 1.38
C ARG A 68 -19.40 -13.54 1.91
N THR A 69 -18.94 -14.41 1.01
CA THR A 69 -18.06 -15.54 1.32
C THR A 69 -16.96 -15.62 0.27
N ALA A 70 -15.85 -16.28 0.59
CA ALA A 70 -14.79 -16.55 -0.38
C ALA A 70 -15.32 -17.29 -1.63
N GLN A 71 -16.27 -18.22 -1.45
CA GLN A 71 -16.93 -18.92 -2.56
C GLN A 71 -17.76 -17.97 -3.44
N ALA A 72 -18.52 -17.05 -2.82
CA ALA A 72 -19.30 -16.07 -3.56
C ALA A 72 -18.43 -15.09 -4.34
N LEU A 73 -17.28 -14.69 -3.79
CA LEU A 73 -16.28 -13.88 -4.49
C LEU A 73 -15.78 -14.59 -5.75
N ARG A 74 -15.36 -15.86 -5.63
CA ARG A 74 -14.88 -16.67 -6.77
C ARG A 74 -15.94 -16.81 -7.86
N GLN A 75 -17.17 -17.15 -7.48
CA GLN A 75 -18.26 -17.29 -8.46
C GLN A 75 -18.67 -15.96 -9.07
N GLN A 76 -18.58 -14.85 -8.33
CA GLN A 76 -18.81 -13.53 -8.88
C GLN A 76 -17.73 -13.14 -9.89
N ALA A 77 -16.46 -13.50 -9.63
CA ALA A 77 -15.36 -13.30 -10.56
C ALA A 77 -15.54 -14.11 -11.85
N ALA A 78 -15.89 -15.39 -11.74
CA ALA A 78 -16.20 -16.25 -12.91
C ALA A 78 -17.38 -15.69 -13.73
N ARG A 79 -18.44 -15.22 -13.06
CA ARG A 79 -19.60 -14.63 -13.74
C ARG A 79 -19.26 -13.32 -14.46
N LEU A 80 -18.39 -12.50 -13.87
CA LEU A 80 -17.90 -11.28 -14.51
C LEU A 80 -16.96 -11.61 -15.67
N HIS A 81 -16.14 -12.64 -15.54
CA HIS A 81 -15.29 -13.15 -16.62
C HIS A 81 -16.14 -13.55 -17.83
N ASP A 82 -17.15 -14.39 -17.64
CA ASP A 82 -17.98 -14.88 -18.75
C ASP A 82 -18.75 -13.74 -19.43
N PHE A 83 -19.26 -12.78 -18.64
CA PHE A 83 -19.89 -11.57 -19.15
C PHE A 83 -18.92 -10.75 -20.01
N ALA A 84 -17.71 -10.48 -19.50
CA ALA A 84 -16.74 -9.69 -20.23
C ALA A 84 -16.15 -10.45 -21.44
N ALA A 85 -16.04 -11.77 -21.36
CA ALA A 85 -15.56 -12.63 -22.43
C ALA A 85 -16.54 -12.67 -23.62
N ALA A 86 -17.84 -12.55 -23.36
CA ALA A 86 -18.90 -12.60 -24.38
C ALA A 86 -18.95 -11.36 -25.30
N ASP A 87 -18.46 -10.21 -24.82
CA ASP A 87 -18.40 -8.97 -25.61
C ASP A 87 -16.94 -8.52 -25.81
N ALA A 88 -16.48 -8.57 -27.07
CA ALA A 88 -15.14 -8.12 -27.43
C ALA A 88 -15.00 -6.59 -27.45
N HIS A 89 -16.12 -5.86 -27.53
CA HIS A 89 -16.18 -4.41 -27.61
C HIS A 89 -16.59 -3.76 -26.28
N LEU A 90 -16.57 -4.53 -25.19
CA LEU A 90 -16.89 -4.05 -23.85
C LEU A 90 -16.02 -2.84 -23.47
N ASP A 91 -16.65 -1.75 -23.07
CA ASP A 91 -15.98 -0.59 -22.51
C ASP A 91 -15.42 -0.94 -21.11
N LEU A 92 -14.10 -1.15 -21.04
CA LEU A 92 -13.39 -1.56 -19.82
C LEU A 92 -13.49 -0.51 -18.70
N ALA A 93 -13.45 0.77 -19.07
CA ALA A 93 -13.49 1.88 -18.14
C ALA A 93 -14.91 2.07 -17.57
N ALA A 94 -15.94 2.07 -18.42
CA ALA A 94 -17.33 2.15 -17.95
C ALA A 94 -17.71 0.92 -17.10
N THR A 95 -17.20 -0.27 -17.45
CA THR A 95 -17.36 -1.50 -16.66
C THR A 95 -16.72 -1.35 -15.29
N GLY A 96 -15.46 -0.91 -15.23
CA GLY A 96 -14.74 -0.69 -13.97
C GLY A 96 -15.41 0.36 -13.07
N PHE A 97 -15.83 1.49 -13.64
CA PHE A 97 -16.59 2.51 -12.92
C PHE A 97 -17.91 1.94 -12.39
N SER A 98 -18.64 1.20 -13.21
CA SER A 98 -19.91 0.58 -12.81
C SER A 98 -19.73 -0.42 -11.66
N LEU A 99 -18.66 -1.23 -11.68
CA LEU A 99 -18.31 -2.14 -10.59
C LEU A 99 -18.03 -1.36 -9.30
N ALA A 100 -17.26 -0.27 -9.37
CA ALA A 100 -16.89 0.54 -8.21
C ALA A 100 -18.06 1.35 -7.62
N ALA A 101 -18.98 1.83 -8.48
CA ALA A 101 -20.03 2.79 -8.13
C ALA A 101 -21.40 2.17 -7.87
N THR A 102 -21.73 1.01 -8.46
CA THR A 102 -23.10 0.47 -8.42
C THR A 102 -23.24 -0.82 -7.63
N ARG A 103 -22.13 -1.48 -7.28
CA ARG A 103 -22.15 -2.76 -6.57
C ARG A 103 -21.90 -2.57 -5.08
N THR A 104 -22.69 -3.28 -4.28
CA THR A 104 -22.44 -3.41 -2.83
C THR A 104 -21.05 -4.00 -2.60
N ARG A 105 -20.31 -3.42 -1.65
CA ARG A 105 -18.97 -3.88 -1.24
C ARG A 105 -19.10 -4.82 -0.06
N PHE A 106 -19.04 -6.13 -0.30
CA PHE A 106 -19.10 -7.17 0.73
C PHE A 106 -17.73 -7.39 1.41
N GLU A 107 -17.67 -8.37 2.31
CA GLU A 107 -16.54 -8.66 3.19
C GLU A 107 -15.35 -9.24 2.41
N HIS A 108 -15.56 -10.26 1.57
CA HIS A 108 -14.47 -10.78 0.73
C HIS A 108 -14.37 -9.94 -0.52
N ARG A 109 -13.21 -9.30 -0.73
CA ARG A 109 -12.99 -8.32 -1.79
C ARG A 109 -11.78 -8.70 -2.61
N ALA A 110 -11.85 -8.39 -3.90
CA ALA A 110 -10.72 -8.40 -4.80
C ALA A 110 -10.76 -7.20 -5.74
N VAL A 111 -9.59 -6.77 -6.18
CA VAL A 111 -9.41 -5.81 -7.26
C VAL A 111 -8.49 -6.45 -8.29
N VAL A 112 -8.98 -6.57 -9.53
CA VAL A 112 -8.16 -6.96 -10.67
C VAL A 112 -7.65 -5.69 -11.34
N LEU A 113 -6.33 -5.54 -11.45
CA LEU A 113 -5.67 -4.42 -12.12
C LEU A 113 -5.17 -4.89 -13.49
N GLY A 114 -5.67 -4.31 -14.58
CA GLY A 114 -5.22 -4.65 -15.93
C GLY A 114 -5.21 -3.46 -16.86
N ARG A 115 -4.27 -3.44 -17.82
CA ARG A 115 -4.14 -2.41 -18.86
C ARG A 115 -5.06 -2.66 -20.04
N ASP A 116 -5.39 -3.92 -20.27
CA ASP A 116 -6.25 -4.34 -21.35
C ASP A 116 -7.23 -5.43 -20.92
N ARG A 117 -8.11 -5.80 -21.86
CA ARG A 117 -9.12 -6.83 -21.66
C ARG A 117 -8.50 -8.20 -21.35
N GLY A 118 -7.36 -8.53 -21.94
CA GLY A 118 -6.68 -9.81 -21.75
C GLY A 118 -6.18 -9.96 -20.32
N GLU A 119 -5.50 -8.95 -19.79
CA GLU A 119 -5.03 -8.92 -18.40
C GLU A 119 -6.19 -9.02 -17.40
N LEU A 120 -7.28 -8.28 -17.64
CA LEU A 120 -8.47 -8.29 -16.78
C LEU A 120 -9.16 -9.67 -16.78
N LEU A 121 -9.32 -10.29 -17.95
CA LEU A 121 -9.90 -11.63 -18.05
C LEU A 121 -9.00 -12.68 -17.39
N ALA A 122 -7.68 -12.63 -17.60
CA ALA A 122 -6.74 -13.54 -16.95
C ALA A 122 -6.79 -13.42 -15.41
N GLY A 123 -6.85 -12.19 -14.90
CA GLY A 123 -7.00 -11.93 -13.47
C GLY A 123 -8.33 -12.46 -12.90
N LEU A 124 -9.45 -12.24 -13.59
CA LEU A 124 -10.76 -12.79 -13.17
C LEU A 124 -10.80 -14.31 -13.22
N ALA A 125 -10.19 -14.93 -14.24
CA ALA A 125 -10.09 -16.38 -14.36
C ALA A 125 -9.28 -16.99 -13.21
N SER A 126 -8.12 -16.40 -12.89
CA SER A 126 -7.31 -16.81 -11.73
C SER A 126 -8.10 -16.68 -10.42
N LEU A 127 -8.76 -15.53 -10.20
CA LEU A 127 -9.60 -15.31 -9.02
C LEU A 127 -10.77 -16.31 -8.94
N GLY A 128 -11.45 -16.58 -10.05
CA GLY A 128 -12.55 -17.54 -10.12
C GLY A 128 -12.13 -18.98 -9.80
N ALA A 129 -10.93 -19.37 -10.23
CA ALA A 129 -10.32 -20.66 -9.90
C ALA A 129 -9.77 -20.74 -8.47
N GLY A 130 -9.68 -19.61 -7.75
CA GLY A 130 -9.01 -19.53 -6.45
C GLY A 130 -7.47 -19.54 -6.54
N GLY A 131 -6.93 -19.26 -7.73
CA GLY A 131 -5.50 -19.09 -7.96
C GLY A 131 -5.00 -17.70 -7.52
N GLU A 132 -3.68 -17.53 -7.56
CA GLU A 132 -3.04 -16.24 -7.33
C GLU A 132 -2.60 -15.61 -8.65
N SER A 133 -2.54 -14.29 -8.68
CA SER A 133 -2.02 -13.52 -9.81
C SER A 133 -1.45 -12.21 -9.29
N ALA A 134 -0.35 -11.74 -9.86
CA ALA A 134 0.21 -10.43 -9.54
C ALA A 134 -0.76 -9.28 -9.85
N ALA A 135 -1.66 -9.48 -10.82
CA ALA A 135 -2.70 -8.53 -11.20
C ALA A 135 -3.91 -8.50 -10.25
N VAL A 136 -3.98 -9.41 -9.27
CA VAL A 136 -5.14 -9.55 -8.38
C VAL A 136 -4.73 -9.28 -6.94
N VAL A 137 -5.31 -8.23 -6.36
CA VAL A 137 -5.22 -7.95 -4.93
C VAL A 137 -6.50 -8.45 -4.28
N SER A 138 -6.40 -9.39 -3.34
CA SER A 138 -7.54 -9.96 -2.61
C SER A 138 -7.36 -9.82 -1.11
N GLY A 139 -8.48 -9.71 -0.39
CA GLY A 139 -8.49 -9.61 1.06
C GLY A 139 -9.89 -9.77 1.63
N THR A 140 -9.97 -9.77 2.95
CA THR A 140 -11.22 -9.76 3.69
C THR A 140 -11.30 -8.46 4.47
N ALA A 141 -12.38 -7.72 4.27
CA ALA A 141 -12.63 -6.48 4.98
C ALA A 141 -12.88 -6.76 6.46
N GLY A 142 -12.16 -6.04 7.32
CA GLY A 142 -12.26 -6.13 8.77
C GLY A 142 -12.28 -4.74 9.43
N PRO A 143 -12.44 -4.68 10.75
CA PRO A 143 -12.31 -3.44 11.50
C PRO A 143 -10.87 -2.92 11.42
N LEU A 144 -10.65 -1.89 10.61
CA LEU A 144 -9.38 -1.18 10.56
C LEU A 144 -9.37 -0.01 11.55
N GLY A 145 -8.22 0.20 12.19
CA GLY A 145 -7.96 1.43 12.92
C GLY A 145 -7.87 2.66 11.99
N ARG A 146 -7.65 3.82 12.59
CA ARG A 146 -7.52 5.08 11.84
C ARG A 146 -6.29 5.09 10.92
N VAL A 147 -6.34 5.90 9.87
CA VAL A 147 -5.27 6.09 8.88
C VAL A 147 -4.25 7.11 9.37
N ALA A 148 -2.96 6.76 9.31
CA ALA A 148 -1.84 7.67 9.53
C ALA A 148 -0.97 7.73 8.28
N PHE A 149 -0.54 8.94 7.92
CA PHE A 149 0.48 9.14 6.89
C PHE A 149 1.86 9.23 7.52
N MET A 150 2.80 8.48 6.94
CA MET A 150 4.18 8.41 7.39
C MET A 150 5.10 9.02 6.34
N PHE A 151 5.97 9.92 6.76
CA PHE A 151 6.88 10.66 5.90
C PHE A 151 8.32 10.26 6.25
N PRO A 152 9.00 9.43 5.42
CA PRO A 152 10.35 9.01 5.72
C PRO A 152 11.39 10.13 5.57
N GLY A 153 12.61 9.83 6.03
CA GLY A 153 13.78 10.67 5.77
C GLY A 153 14.39 10.42 4.39
N GLN A 154 15.70 10.65 4.28
CA GLN A 154 16.49 10.29 3.10
C GLN A 154 16.72 8.77 3.04
N GLY A 155 16.84 8.21 1.83
CA GLY A 155 17.12 6.79 1.57
C GLY A 155 16.17 6.13 0.58
N SER A 156 15.01 6.75 0.32
CA SER A 156 14.00 6.24 -0.61
C SER A 156 14.19 6.71 -2.06
N GLN A 157 15.09 7.68 -2.30
CA GLN A 157 15.29 8.28 -3.62
C GLN A 157 15.86 7.32 -4.66
N TRP A 158 15.52 7.56 -5.92
CA TRP A 158 16.11 6.89 -7.08
C TRP A 158 15.91 7.72 -8.35
N ALA A 159 16.79 7.57 -9.34
CA ALA A 159 16.73 8.30 -10.61
C ALA A 159 15.43 8.01 -11.37
N GLY A 160 14.61 9.04 -11.59
CA GLY A 160 13.31 8.91 -12.25
C GLY A 160 12.10 8.76 -11.31
N MET A 161 12.30 8.84 -9.99
CA MET A 161 11.19 8.82 -9.03
C MET A 161 10.18 9.95 -9.30
N GLY A 162 8.90 9.64 -9.21
CA GLY A 162 7.78 10.55 -9.42
C GLY A 162 7.51 10.91 -10.88
N ARG A 163 8.33 10.48 -11.84
CA ARG A 163 8.16 10.82 -13.26
C ARG A 163 6.92 10.16 -13.86
N GLU A 164 6.68 8.88 -13.55
CA GLU A 164 5.53 8.15 -14.06
C GLU A 164 4.23 8.72 -13.45
N LEU A 165 4.26 8.99 -12.14
CA LEU A 165 3.12 9.60 -11.44
C LEU A 165 2.81 11.02 -11.93
N TYR A 166 3.84 11.83 -12.22
CA TYR A 166 3.68 13.17 -12.80
C TYR A 166 3.01 13.12 -14.17
N ALA A 167 3.36 12.15 -15.01
CA ALA A 167 2.72 11.97 -16.31
C ALA A 167 1.28 11.42 -16.18
N ALA A 168 1.06 10.50 -15.24
CA ALA A 168 -0.20 9.78 -15.10
C ALA A 168 -1.29 10.57 -14.38
N PHE A 169 -0.96 11.30 -13.30
CA PHE A 169 -1.94 11.84 -12.36
C PHE A 169 -1.89 13.38 -12.27
N PRO A 170 -2.92 14.09 -12.78
CA PRO A 170 -2.94 15.56 -12.73
C PRO A 170 -2.80 16.16 -11.32
N VAL A 171 -3.39 15.52 -10.29
CA VAL A 171 -3.28 15.98 -8.89
C VAL A 171 -1.83 15.93 -8.40
N PHE A 172 -1.10 14.86 -8.76
CA PHE A 172 0.30 14.72 -8.40
C PHE A 172 1.14 15.77 -9.14
N ALA A 173 0.92 15.95 -10.44
CA ALA A 173 1.61 16.95 -11.25
C ALA A 173 1.42 18.37 -10.71
N GLN A 174 0.17 18.76 -10.42
CA GLN A 174 -0.15 20.08 -9.84
C GLN A 174 0.56 20.30 -8.49
N SER A 175 0.65 19.26 -7.66
CA SER A 175 1.34 19.36 -6.37
C SER A 175 2.87 19.49 -6.54
N ILE A 176 3.47 18.78 -7.50
CA ILE A 176 4.88 18.95 -7.86
C ILE A 176 5.14 20.34 -8.43
N ASP A 177 4.29 20.84 -9.32
CA ASP A 177 4.43 22.17 -9.92
C ASP A 177 4.35 23.28 -8.86
N ALA A 178 3.41 23.16 -7.90
CA ALA A 178 3.32 24.07 -6.77
C ALA A 178 4.58 24.02 -5.87
N CYS A 179 5.12 22.83 -5.62
CA CYS A 179 6.39 22.67 -4.91
C CYS A 179 7.55 23.31 -5.67
N ALA A 180 7.63 23.12 -6.99
CA ALA A 180 8.66 23.68 -7.84
C ALA A 180 8.62 25.21 -7.81
N GLN A 181 7.42 25.80 -7.92
CA GLN A 181 7.23 27.24 -7.83
C GLN A 181 7.67 27.81 -6.48
N ALA A 182 7.31 27.16 -5.38
CA ALA A 182 7.68 27.61 -4.03
C ALA A 182 9.18 27.40 -3.73
N LEU A 183 9.78 26.32 -4.22
CA LEU A 183 11.20 26.03 -4.05
C LEU A 183 12.11 27.00 -4.82
N ALA A 184 11.66 27.52 -5.96
CA ALA A 184 12.44 28.44 -6.79
C ALA A 184 12.88 29.72 -6.05
N GLU A 185 12.26 30.08 -4.92
CA GLU A 185 12.74 31.17 -4.05
C GLU A 185 14.06 30.84 -3.32
N TRP A 186 14.38 29.55 -3.14
CA TRP A 186 15.40 29.07 -2.21
C TRP A 186 16.54 28.28 -2.85
N VAL A 187 16.34 27.80 -4.08
CA VAL A 187 17.31 26.97 -4.82
C VAL A 187 17.71 27.62 -6.15
N ASP A 188 18.87 27.23 -6.67
CA ASP A 188 19.42 27.69 -7.95
C ASP A 188 19.23 26.67 -9.09
N TRP A 189 18.43 25.63 -8.86
CA TRP A 189 18.14 24.55 -9.80
C TRP A 189 16.64 24.31 -9.96
N SER A 190 16.25 23.60 -11.02
CA SER A 190 14.85 23.31 -11.35
C SER A 190 14.40 21.95 -10.81
N LEU A 191 13.40 21.93 -9.93
CA LEU A 191 12.80 20.69 -9.44
C LEU A 191 12.23 19.83 -10.58
N LEU A 192 11.59 20.47 -11.56
CA LEU A 192 11.00 19.74 -12.68
C LEU A 192 12.07 19.06 -13.53
N ASP A 193 13.23 19.70 -13.72
CA ASP A 193 14.33 19.12 -14.49
C ASP A 193 14.92 17.91 -13.76
N VAL A 194 15.06 18.00 -12.43
CA VAL A 194 15.51 16.90 -11.57
C VAL A 194 14.54 15.70 -11.63
N ILE A 195 13.23 15.93 -11.46
CA ILE A 195 12.22 14.86 -11.50
C ILE A 195 12.09 14.23 -12.89
N ARG A 196 12.16 15.04 -13.95
CA ARG A 196 12.10 14.54 -15.33
C ARG A 196 13.38 13.84 -15.78
N GLY A 197 14.49 14.07 -15.08
CA GLY A 197 15.81 13.56 -15.43
C GLY A 197 16.38 14.22 -16.68
N VAL A 198 16.21 15.54 -16.79
CA VAL A 198 16.77 16.33 -17.89
C VAL A 198 18.29 16.29 -17.82
N GLU A 199 18.95 16.12 -18.97
CA GLU A 199 20.41 16.09 -19.05
C GLU A 199 21.00 17.40 -18.48
N GLY A 200 22.00 17.29 -17.60
CA GLY A 200 22.61 18.42 -16.91
C GLY A 200 21.91 18.88 -15.63
N ALA A 201 20.75 18.31 -15.28
CA ALA A 201 20.12 18.56 -13.99
C ALA A 201 20.98 17.99 -12.83
N PRO A 202 20.99 18.62 -11.65
CA PRO A 202 21.68 18.09 -10.47
C PRO A 202 21.19 16.68 -10.09
N THR A 203 22.09 15.85 -9.58
CA THR A 203 21.79 14.47 -9.18
C THR A 203 21.39 14.37 -7.71
N TYR A 204 20.78 13.24 -7.34
CA TYR A 204 20.40 12.94 -5.95
C TYR A 204 21.57 12.60 -5.01
N ASP A 205 22.82 12.68 -5.48
CA ASP A 205 23.99 12.55 -4.59
C ASP A 205 24.20 13.81 -3.74
N ARG A 206 23.66 14.95 -4.18
CA ARG A 206 23.67 16.22 -3.44
C ARG A 206 22.53 16.28 -2.42
N VAL A 207 22.88 16.50 -1.14
CA VAL A 207 21.90 16.60 -0.04
C VAL A 207 20.89 17.75 -0.24
N ASP A 208 21.37 18.87 -0.77
CA ASP A 208 20.59 20.07 -1.07
C ASP A 208 19.66 19.93 -2.28
N VAL A 209 19.78 18.82 -3.02
CA VAL A 209 18.88 18.43 -4.12
C VAL A 209 17.91 17.34 -3.66
N VAL A 210 18.43 16.28 -3.03
CA VAL A 210 17.64 15.10 -2.65
C VAL A 210 16.60 15.41 -1.58
N GLN A 211 16.90 16.25 -0.59
CA GLN A 211 15.96 16.58 0.48
C GLN A 211 14.75 17.36 -0.05
N PRO A 212 14.92 18.47 -0.78
CA PRO A 212 13.78 19.17 -1.40
C PRO A 212 13.01 18.31 -2.41
N ALA A 213 13.69 17.52 -3.24
CA ALA A 213 13.01 16.65 -4.21
C ALA A 213 12.17 15.57 -3.52
N LEU A 214 12.70 14.93 -2.47
CA LEU A 214 11.93 13.98 -1.67
C LEU A 214 10.73 14.67 -1.01
N PHE A 215 10.91 15.83 -0.38
CA PHE A 215 9.80 16.60 0.20
C PHE A 215 8.67 16.79 -0.81
N SER A 216 8.98 17.24 -2.03
CA SER A 216 7.98 17.47 -3.07
C SER A 216 7.25 16.19 -3.49
N VAL A 217 7.97 15.06 -3.64
CA VAL A 217 7.35 13.76 -3.93
C VAL A 217 6.44 13.31 -2.77
N MET A 218 6.89 13.42 -1.52
CA MET A 218 6.09 12.99 -0.37
C MET A 218 4.78 13.80 -0.23
N VAL A 219 4.86 15.12 -0.42
CA VAL A 219 3.68 16.01 -0.38
C VAL A 219 2.73 15.68 -1.54
N SER A 220 3.27 15.43 -2.73
CA SER A 220 2.47 15.11 -3.92
C SER A 220 1.81 13.73 -3.82
N LEU A 221 2.47 12.74 -3.20
CA LEU A 221 1.87 11.46 -2.85
C LEU A 221 0.72 11.63 -1.85
N ALA A 222 0.90 12.48 -0.82
CA ALA A 222 -0.18 12.76 0.13
C ALA A 222 -1.40 13.39 -0.55
N ALA A 223 -1.18 14.33 -1.49
CA ALA A 223 -2.26 14.92 -2.29
C ALA A 223 -2.96 13.87 -3.17
N LEU A 224 -2.20 12.96 -3.78
CA LEU A 224 -2.72 11.87 -4.60
C LEU A 224 -3.61 10.91 -3.78
N TRP A 225 -3.13 10.45 -2.62
CA TRP A 225 -3.92 9.58 -1.73
C TRP A 225 -5.22 10.25 -1.24
N ARG A 226 -5.15 11.53 -0.86
CA ARG A 226 -6.34 12.33 -0.49
C ARG A 226 -7.36 12.43 -1.62
N SER A 227 -6.91 12.53 -2.87
CA SER A 227 -7.81 12.59 -4.04
C SER A 227 -8.64 11.32 -4.23
N TRP A 228 -8.24 10.20 -3.62
CA TRP A 228 -8.97 8.94 -3.59
C TRP A 228 -9.75 8.71 -2.28
N GLY A 229 -9.98 9.79 -1.51
CA GLY A 229 -10.72 9.75 -0.26
C GLY A 229 -9.93 9.18 0.93
N VAL A 230 -8.61 9.01 0.79
CA VAL A 230 -7.76 8.51 1.88
C VAL A 230 -7.23 9.70 2.67
N GLU A 231 -7.99 10.12 3.68
CA GLU A 231 -7.60 11.20 4.57
C GLU A 231 -6.83 10.70 5.80
N PRO A 232 -5.66 11.28 6.13
CA PRO A 232 -4.96 10.95 7.36
C PRO A 232 -5.70 11.52 8.56
N ALA A 233 -5.83 10.73 9.62
CA ALA A 233 -6.26 11.19 10.93
C ALA A 233 -5.07 11.60 11.83
N ALA A 234 -3.83 11.35 11.41
CA ALA A 234 -2.60 11.86 12.00
C ALA A 234 -1.43 11.78 11.00
N VAL A 235 -0.37 12.51 11.30
CA VAL A 235 0.90 12.44 10.57
C VAL A 235 2.06 12.13 11.51
N ILE A 236 3.04 11.40 10.98
CA ILE A 236 4.33 11.13 11.62
C ILE A 236 5.44 11.29 10.57
N GLY A 237 6.52 11.99 10.92
CA GLY A 237 7.67 12.17 10.04
C GLY A 237 8.94 11.63 10.66
N HIS A 238 9.86 11.14 9.85
CA HIS A 238 11.17 10.66 10.28
C HIS A 238 12.26 11.66 9.84
N SER A 239 12.92 12.31 10.80
CA SER A 239 13.93 13.35 10.52
C SER A 239 13.35 14.43 9.58
N GLN A 240 13.94 14.65 8.40
CA GLN A 240 13.46 15.61 7.40
C GLN A 240 12.02 15.38 6.93
N GLY A 241 11.52 14.13 7.04
CA GLY A 241 10.15 13.79 6.69
C GLY A 241 9.12 14.53 7.54
N GLU A 242 9.51 15.00 8.73
CA GLU A 242 8.67 15.88 9.55
C GLU A 242 8.31 17.20 8.86
N ILE A 243 9.14 17.69 7.94
CA ILE A 243 8.85 18.92 7.18
C ILE A 243 7.66 18.68 6.24
N ALA A 244 7.63 17.52 5.57
CA ALA A 244 6.49 17.12 4.74
C ALA A 244 5.24 16.84 5.60
N ALA A 245 5.40 16.16 6.74
CA ALA A 245 4.30 15.94 7.69
C ALA A 245 3.69 17.26 8.19
N ALA A 246 4.54 18.24 8.54
CA ALA A 246 4.13 19.56 9.02
C ALA A 246 3.37 20.35 7.95
N HIS A 247 3.78 20.23 6.68
CA HIS A 247 3.01 20.81 5.59
C HIS A 247 1.66 20.11 5.39
N VAL A 248 1.64 18.77 5.35
CA VAL A 248 0.42 17.99 5.06
C VAL A 248 -0.65 18.12 6.15
N CYS A 249 -0.24 18.31 7.42
CA CYS A 249 -1.16 18.62 8.51
C CYS A 249 -1.58 20.10 8.57
N GLY A 250 -0.98 20.97 7.75
CA GLY A 250 -1.31 22.39 7.68
C GLY A 250 -0.60 23.26 8.72
N ALA A 251 0.38 22.71 9.45
CA ALA A 251 1.18 23.48 10.39
C ALA A 251 2.13 24.47 9.71
N LEU A 252 2.66 24.10 8.54
CA LEU A 252 3.49 24.97 7.70
C LEU A 252 2.81 25.25 6.36
N SER A 253 2.87 26.52 5.94
CA SER A 253 2.56 26.89 4.56
C SER A 253 3.52 26.18 3.59
N LEU A 254 3.13 25.98 2.33
CA LEU A 254 4.02 25.38 1.34
C LEU A 254 5.33 26.18 1.19
N ARG A 255 5.22 27.51 1.24
CA ARG A 255 6.37 28.41 1.18
C ARG A 255 7.32 28.25 2.38
N ASP A 256 6.78 28.15 3.59
CA ASP A 256 7.62 27.95 4.79
C ASP A 256 8.24 26.55 4.82
N ALA A 257 7.47 25.52 4.45
CA ALA A 257 8.00 24.15 4.39
C ALA A 257 9.11 24.01 3.34
N THR A 258 8.96 24.63 2.16
CA THR A 258 9.99 24.65 1.12
C THR A 258 11.22 25.47 1.54
N LYS A 259 11.02 26.58 2.27
CA LYS A 259 12.11 27.31 2.92
C LYS A 259 12.87 26.44 3.91
N VAL A 260 12.17 25.72 4.79
CA VAL A 260 12.77 24.83 5.79
C VAL A 260 13.60 23.73 5.11
N VAL A 261 13.03 22.99 4.16
CA VAL A 261 13.76 21.87 3.53
C VAL A 261 14.94 22.36 2.69
N ALA A 262 14.80 23.46 1.95
CA ALA A 262 15.87 23.98 1.10
C ALA A 262 17.05 24.53 1.92
N LEU A 263 16.77 25.38 2.91
CA LEU A 263 17.83 26.04 3.67
C LEU A 263 18.50 25.08 4.67
N ARG A 264 17.74 24.15 5.27
CA ARG A 264 18.30 23.07 6.11
C ARG A 264 19.23 22.17 5.31
N SER A 265 18.82 21.76 4.11
CA SER A 265 19.64 20.87 3.28
C SER A 265 20.86 21.58 2.69
N LYS A 266 20.75 22.88 2.37
CA LYS A 266 21.90 23.71 2.00
C LYS A 266 22.95 23.79 3.12
N ALA A 267 22.53 24.00 4.36
CA ALA A 267 23.44 24.02 5.51
C ALA A 267 24.16 22.67 5.71
N LEU A 268 23.56 21.55 5.30
CA LEU A 268 24.18 20.23 5.39
C LEU A 268 25.33 20.02 4.40
N VAL A 269 25.41 20.82 3.32
CA VAL A 269 26.51 20.75 2.36
C VAL A 269 27.85 21.05 3.06
N ASP A 270 27.86 21.93 4.05
CA ASP A 270 29.09 22.27 4.81
C ASP A 270 29.55 21.14 5.75
N LEU A 271 28.71 20.12 5.96
CA LEU A 271 29.05 18.91 6.74
C LEU A 271 29.48 17.74 5.86
N ASP A 272 29.43 17.89 4.54
CA ASP A 272 29.72 16.83 3.59
C ASP A 272 31.17 16.35 3.71
N GLY A 273 31.37 15.03 3.72
CA GLY A 273 32.67 14.39 3.93
C GLY A 273 33.19 14.42 5.37
N HIS A 274 32.48 15.05 6.31
CA HIS A 274 32.89 15.19 7.72
C HIS A 274 32.15 14.26 8.69
N GLY A 275 31.43 13.26 8.18
CA GLY A 275 30.76 12.26 9.01
C GLY A 275 30.17 11.11 8.21
N GLY A 276 29.39 10.28 8.89
CA GLY A 276 28.63 9.23 8.23
C GLY A 276 27.57 8.64 9.14
N MET A 277 26.79 7.71 8.57
CA MET A 277 25.76 6.96 9.29
C MET A 277 25.79 5.47 8.94
N ALA A 278 25.36 4.62 9.87
CA ALA A 278 25.24 3.18 9.66
C ALA A 278 24.00 2.59 10.34
N SER A 279 23.33 1.67 9.66
CA SER A 279 22.21 0.89 10.20
C SER A 279 22.72 -0.34 10.95
N VAL A 280 22.12 -0.66 12.08
CA VAL A 280 22.48 -1.77 12.97
C VAL A 280 21.22 -2.57 13.33
N ALA A 281 21.27 -3.89 13.16
CA ALA A 281 20.15 -4.80 13.41
C ALA A 281 20.01 -5.22 14.90
N LEU A 282 20.08 -4.26 15.82
CA LEU A 282 20.01 -4.44 17.27
C LEU A 282 19.00 -3.47 17.91
N SER A 283 18.70 -3.71 19.19
CA SER A 283 17.96 -2.75 20.02
C SER A 283 18.85 -1.56 20.40
N GLU A 284 18.21 -0.44 20.76
CA GLU A 284 18.91 0.77 21.23
C GLU A 284 19.86 0.46 22.39
N GLN A 285 19.37 -0.24 23.43
CA GLN A 285 20.18 -0.58 24.59
C GLN A 285 21.43 -1.40 24.22
N ALA A 286 21.29 -2.39 23.33
CA ALA A 286 22.43 -3.19 22.90
C ALA A 286 23.45 -2.34 22.13
N VAL A 287 23.00 -1.43 21.27
CA VAL A 287 23.89 -0.48 20.58
C VAL A 287 24.61 0.43 21.57
N GLU A 288 23.92 0.95 22.58
CA GLU A 288 24.51 1.78 23.63
C GLU A 288 25.60 1.03 24.41
N ASP A 289 25.39 -0.25 24.72
CA ASP A 289 26.38 -1.10 25.40
C ASP A 289 27.67 -1.27 24.58
N TYR A 290 27.56 -1.29 23.25
CA TYR A 290 28.71 -1.30 22.35
C TYR A 290 29.41 0.07 22.30
N LEU A 291 28.65 1.16 22.21
CA LEU A 291 29.19 2.52 22.16
C LEU A 291 29.92 2.90 23.46
N ALA A 292 29.43 2.44 24.62
CA ALA A 292 30.10 2.61 25.91
C ALA A 292 31.52 2.01 25.93
N ARG A 293 31.82 1.04 25.05
CA ARG A 293 33.14 0.41 24.90
C ARG A 293 34.01 1.11 23.85
N SER A 294 33.43 1.97 23.01
CA SER A 294 34.06 2.54 21.81
C SER A 294 34.21 4.08 21.83
N GLY A 295 33.73 4.75 22.87
CA GLY A 295 33.89 6.20 23.10
C GLY A 295 32.87 7.09 22.37
N ASP A 296 32.99 8.41 22.53
CA ASP A 296 31.93 9.39 22.17
C ASP A 296 31.92 9.83 20.68
N ARG A 297 32.74 9.20 19.82
CA ARG A 297 32.87 9.56 18.39
C ARG A 297 31.71 9.06 17.53
N VAL A 298 30.92 8.12 18.05
CA VAL A 298 29.72 7.56 17.41
C VAL A 298 28.58 7.62 18.42
N SER A 299 27.39 8.02 17.96
CA SER A 299 26.19 8.15 18.80
C SER A 299 24.96 7.61 18.09
N VAL A 300 23.94 7.20 18.86
CA VAL A 300 22.66 6.78 18.31
C VAL A 300 21.95 7.99 17.68
N ALA A 301 21.74 7.92 16.36
CA ALA A 301 21.07 8.93 15.56
C ALA A 301 19.56 8.68 15.47
N VAL A 302 19.16 7.42 15.30
CA VAL A 302 17.76 7.05 15.07
C VAL A 302 17.42 5.71 15.70
N VAL A 303 16.24 5.61 16.29
CA VAL A 303 15.61 4.36 16.71
C VAL A 303 14.35 4.15 15.88
N ASN A 304 14.44 3.28 14.86
CA ASN A 304 13.35 3.00 13.93
C ASN A 304 12.40 1.92 14.44
N GLY A 305 12.91 0.99 15.23
CA GLY A 305 12.12 -0.12 15.76
C GLY A 305 12.96 -0.99 16.70
N PRO A 306 12.34 -2.04 17.28
CA PRO A 306 12.96 -2.82 18.36
C PRO A 306 14.28 -3.51 17.98
N ARG A 307 14.56 -3.64 16.68
CA ARG A 307 15.79 -4.22 16.13
C ARG A 307 16.38 -3.38 14.97
N SER A 308 16.05 -2.10 14.90
CA SER A 308 16.48 -1.23 13.80
C SER A 308 16.94 0.12 14.36
N VAL A 309 18.26 0.27 14.49
CA VAL A 309 18.91 1.47 15.02
C VAL A 309 19.87 2.03 13.97
N VAL A 310 20.00 3.35 13.91
CA VAL A 310 21.01 4.03 13.10
C VAL A 310 21.94 4.78 14.03
N VAL A 311 23.24 4.60 13.82
CA VAL A 311 24.29 5.38 14.49
C VAL A 311 24.90 6.39 13.51
N SER A 312 25.44 7.47 14.05
CA SER A 312 26.15 8.52 13.30
C SER A 312 27.42 8.94 14.02
N GLY A 313 28.45 9.32 13.27
CA GLY A 313 29.74 9.69 13.85
C GLY A 313 30.83 9.98 12.82
N GLU A 314 32.07 10.00 13.29
CA GLU A 314 33.26 10.19 12.43
C GLU A 314 33.45 8.98 11.51
N PRO A 315 33.91 9.19 10.25
CA PRO A 315 33.97 8.11 9.27
C PRO A 315 34.78 6.89 9.72
N ASP A 316 35.97 7.10 10.27
CA ASP A 316 36.87 6.04 10.73
C ASP A 316 36.35 5.32 11.98
N ALA A 317 35.79 6.06 12.94
CA ALA A 317 35.17 5.48 14.13
C ALA A 317 33.93 4.65 13.78
N LEU A 318 33.14 5.13 12.81
CA LEU A 318 31.96 4.44 12.31
C LEU A 318 32.33 3.17 11.53
N ASP A 319 33.37 3.21 10.70
CA ASP A 319 33.87 2.05 9.96
C ASP A 319 34.41 0.98 10.93
N ALA A 320 35.15 1.39 11.96
CA ALA A 320 35.60 0.49 13.03
C ALA A 320 34.43 -0.13 13.78
N PHE A 321 33.42 0.67 14.15
CA PHE A 321 32.21 0.20 14.83
C PHE A 321 31.44 -0.83 13.99
N VAL A 322 31.26 -0.57 12.68
CA VAL A 322 30.61 -1.51 11.75
C VAL A 322 31.43 -2.80 11.60
N ALA A 323 32.76 -2.70 11.54
CA ALA A 323 33.63 -3.87 11.48
C ALA A 323 33.53 -4.74 12.75
N THR A 324 33.51 -4.12 13.94
CA THR A 324 33.30 -4.82 15.21
C THR A 324 31.95 -5.53 15.26
N MET A 325 30.86 -4.86 14.86
CA MET A 325 29.53 -5.48 14.80
C MET A 325 29.51 -6.72 13.90
N ASN A 326 30.05 -6.60 12.69
CA ASN A 326 30.07 -7.70 11.73
C ASN A 326 30.97 -8.86 12.21
N ALA A 327 32.07 -8.57 12.91
CA ALA A 327 32.92 -9.59 13.53
C ALA A 327 32.17 -10.37 14.64
N ASP A 328 31.28 -9.70 15.37
CA ASP A 328 30.41 -10.30 16.39
C ASP A 328 29.15 -10.97 15.80
N GLY A 329 29.02 -11.03 14.47
CA GLY A 329 27.87 -11.62 13.78
C GLY A 329 26.62 -10.74 13.75
N VAL A 330 26.73 -9.46 14.14
CA VAL A 330 25.65 -8.48 14.08
C VAL A 330 25.64 -7.82 12.71
N GLN A 331 24.48 -7.80 12.04
CA GLN A 331 24.34 -7.09 10.77
C GLN A 331 24.44 -5.58 10.97
N ALA A 332 25.50 -4.98 10.46
CA ALA A 332 25.68 -3.53 10.40
C ALA A 332 26.16 -3.10 9.00
N ARG A 333 25.59 -2.00 8.48
CA ARG A 333 25.89 -1.51 7.13
C ARG A 333 25.95 0.01 7.08
N ARG A 334 26.93 0.56 6.36
CA ARG A 334 27.00 1.98 6.04
C ARG A 334 25.80 2.43 5.19
N ILE A 335 25.23 3.57 5.55
CA ILE A 335 24.24 4.27 4.76
C ILE A 335 24.98 5.22 3.82
N LYS A 336 24.52 5.35 2.57
CA LYS A 336 25.10 6.26 1.57
C LYS A 336 24.75 7.72 1.91
N VAL A 337 25.40 8.24 2.95
CA VAL A 337 25.32 9.61 3.47
C VAL A 337 26.69 9.95 4.05
N ASP A 338 27.26 11.06 3.60
CA ASP A 338 28.63 11.49 3.93
C ASP A 338 28.67 12.60 5.01
N TYR A 339 27.57 12.76 5.76
CA TYR A 339 27.46 13.65 6.91
C TYR A 339 26.79 12.95 8.11
N ALA A 340 27.16 13.34 9.33
CA ALA A 340 26.64 12.77 10.58
C ALA A 340 25.47 13.59 11.13
N SER A 341 24.27 13.43 10.57
CA SER A 341 23.05 14.04 11.15
C SER A 341 22.66 13.41 12.49
N HIS A 342 21.86 14.11 13.30
CA HIS A 342 21.40 13.65 14.62
C HIS A 342 22.54 13.40 15.62
N SER A 343 23.61 14.19 15.50
CA SER A 343 24.84 14.05 16.26
C SER A 343 25.39 15.41 16.69
N HIS A 344 26.43 15.42 17.52
CA HIS A 344 27.08 16.67 17.93
C HIS A 344 27.70 17.47 16.77
N TYR A 345 28.03 16.84 15.63
CA TYR A 345 28.58 17.52 14.44
C TYR A 345 27.65 18.58 13.85
N VAL A 346 26.34 18.38 13.98
CA VAL A 346 25.32 19.34 13.50
C VAL A 346 25.43 20.71 14.20
N THR A 347 26.05 20.78 15.38
CA THR A 347 26.22 22.04 16.11
C THR A 347 27.00 23.09 15.32
N ARG A 348 27.84 22.67 14.36
CA ARG A 348 28.63 23.57 13.50
C ARG A 348 27.78 24.42 12.57
N VAL A 349 26.62 23.91 12.17
CA VAL A 349 25.72 24.57 11.20
C VAL A 349 24.48 25.16 11.87
N ARG A 350 24.53 25.35 13.20
CA ARG A 350 23.38 25.85 13.98
C ARG A 350 22.89 27.20 13.45
N ASP A 351 23.81 28.15 13.28
CA ASP A 351 23.43 29.50 12.88
C ASP A 351 23.01 29.56 11.41
N ASP A 352 23.57 28.69 10.56
CA ASP A 352 23.17 28.50 9.15
C ASP A 352 21.79 27.84 8.99
N VAL A 353 21.27 27.19 10.04
CA VAL A 353 19.90 26.69 10.08
C VAL A 353 18.98 27.71 10.76
N VAL A 354 19.28 28.13 11.98
CA VAL A 354 18.35 28.95 12.78
C VAL A 354 18.17 30.34 12.19
N GLY A 355 19.26 30.99 11.77
CA GLY A 355 19.21 32.35 11.22
C GLY A 355 18.37 32.45 9.95
N PRO A 356 18.67 31.67 8.90
CA PRO A 356 17.90 31.70 7.65
C PRO A 356 16.43 31.28 7.81
N LEU A 357 16.12 30.41 8.78
CA LEU A 357 14.75 30.00 9.07
C LEU A 357 13.97 31.00 9.94
N ALA A 358 14.57 32.13 10.33
CA ALA A 358 13.83 33.20 10.98
C ALA A 358 12.63 33.64 10.12
N GLY A 359 11.50 33.93 10.79
CA GLY A 359 10.28 34.44 10.17
C GLY A 359 9.36 33.39 9.53
N ILE A 360 9.63 32.09 9.66
CA ILE A 360 8.60 31.07 9.36
C ILE A 360 7.42 31.22 10.33
N GLY A 361 6.21 30.93 9.85
CA GLY A 361 4.97 31.11 10.62
C GLY A 361 4.24 29.80 10.92
N PRO A 362 4.75 28.93 11.81
CA PRO A 362 4.07 27.70 12.19
C PRO A 362 2.72 27.98 12.86
N ARG A 363 1.74 27.10 12.64
CA ARG A 363 0.38 27.21 13.17
C ARG A 363 -0.03 25.91 13.86
N THR A 364 -0.95 26.01 14.81
CA THR A 364 -1.59 24.84 15.43
C THR A 364 -2.45 24.11 14.39
N SER A 365 -2.11 22.86 14.14
CA SER A 365 -2.84 21.93 13.28
C SER A 365 -3.97 21.24 14.07
N GLN A 366 -5.09 20.99 13.40
CA GLN A 366 -6.16 20.13 13.95
C GLN A 366 -5.86 18.63 13.76
N LEU A 367 -4.97 18.29 12.83
CA LEU A 367 -4.46 16.94 12.65
C LEU A 367 -3.29 16.70 13.62
N PRO A 368 -3.37 15.67 14.49
CA PRO A 368 -2.28 15.30 15.38
C PRO A 368 -0.96 15.08 14.64
N PHE A 369 0.09 15.72 15.14
CA PHE A 369 1.46 15.59 14.66
C PHE A 369 2.28 14.85 15.70
N TYR A 370 2.71 13.63 15.39
CA TYR A 370 3.56 12.82 16.25
C TYR A 370 5.02 13.17 15.97
N SER A 371 5.59 13.99 16.86
CA SER A 371 6.98 14.43 16.77
C SER A 371 7.92 13.30 17.17
N THR A 372 8.77 12.88 16.24
CA THR A 372 9.86 11.93 16.49
C THR A 372 11.05 12.57 17.17
N LEU A 373 11.13 13.90 17.20
CA LEU A 373 12.07 14.61 18.07
C LEU A 373 11.76 14.31 19.55
N TYR A 374 10.49 14.47 19.96
CA TYR A 374 10.11 14.33 21.37
C TYR A 374 9.54 12.95 21.74
N GLY A 375 9.09 12.15 20.77
CA GLY A 375 8.41 10.87 21.04
C GLY A 375 6.94 11.04 21.45
N GLU A 376 6.32 12.17 21.11
CA GLU A 376 4.97 12.52 21.54
C GLU A 376 4.22 13.41 20.56
N VAL A 377 2.91 13.55 20.77
CA VAL A 377 2.09 14.54 20.05
C VAL A 377 2.40 15.93 20.62
N ILE A 378 2.68 16.91 19.76
CA ILE A 378 2.95 18.29 20.15
C ILE A 378 2.01 19.28 19.47
N ASP A 379 1.83 20.46 20.07
CA ASP A 379 1.26 21.61 19.37
C ASP A 379 2.23 22.08 18.28
N THR A 380 1.76 22.07 17.04
CA THR A 380 2.58 22.41 15.87
C THR A 380 2.89 23.90 15.74
N ALA A 381 2.31 24.77 16.57
CA ALA A 381 2.80 26.15 16.72
C ALA A 381 4.26 26.21 17.21
N ARG A 382 4.79 25.11 17.79
CA ARG A 382 6.18 24.96 18.23
C ARG A 382 7.17 24.64 17.10
N LEU A 383 6.72 24.46 15.86
CA LEU A 383 7.59 24.08 14.73
C LEU A 383 8.39 25.29 14.17
N ASP A 384 9.04 26.02 15.05
CA ASP A 384 9.86 27.19 14.75
C ASP A 384 11.28 26.82 14.28
N ALA A 385 12.12 27.83 14.02
CA ALA A 385 13.51 27.62 13.57
C ALA A 385 14.35 26.79 14.57
N GLY A 386 14.09 26.95 15.87
CA GLY A 386 14.75 26.17 16.93
C GLY A 386 14.36 24.70 16.86
N TYR A 387 13.07 24.42 16.67
CA TYR A 387 12.58 23.05 16.45
C TYR A 387 13.26 22.38 15.28
N TRP A 388 13.37 23.05 14.12
CA TRP A 388 13.97 22.44 12.92
C TRP A 388 15.48 22.19 13.06
N TYR A 389 16.18 23.01 13.83
CA TYR A 389 17.55 22.73 14.25
C TYR A 389 17.60 21.51 15.18
N ASP A 390 16.76 21.46 16.22
CA ASP A 390 16.73 20.33 17.16
C ASP A 390 16.32 19.03 16.47
N ASN A 391 15.38 19.06 15.53
CA ASN A 391 15.02 17.92 14.67
C ASN A 391 16.25 17.40 13.90
N LEU A 392 17.11 18.28 13.40
CA LEU A 392 18.34 17.89 12.71
C LEU A 392 19.43 17.40 13.67
N ARG A 393 19.52 17.99 14.86
CA ARG A 393 20.60 17.79 15.83
C ARG A 393 20.37 16.57 16.73
N GLN A 394 19.15 16.34 17.17
CA GLN A 394 18.83 15.36 18.21
C GLN A 394 18.44 14.02 17.60
N LYS A 395 18.50 12.97 18.44
CA LYS A 395 18.08 11.60 18.11
C LYS A 395 16.62 11.56 17.64
N VAL A 396 16.34 10.77 16.60
CA VAL A 396 14.99 10.48 16.08
C VAL A 396 14.40 9.28 16.82
N ARG A 397 13.31 9.50 17.56
CA ARG A 397 12.55 8.51 18.35
C ARG A 397 11.34 8.00 17.57
N PHE A 398 11.60 7.43 16.38
CA PHE A 398 10.53 6.96 15.50
C PHE A 398 9.76 5.79 16.11
N GLU A 399 10.44 4.80 16.70
CA GLU A 399 9.79 3.67 17.37
C GLU A 399 8.80 4.13 18.44
N THR A 400 9.23 5.00 19.35
CA THR A 400 8.39 5.53 20.43
C THR A 400 7.12 6.19 19.88
N SER A 401 7.29 7.02 18.84
CA SER A 401 6.19 7.76 18.23
C SER A 401 5.22 6.83 17.50
N ALA A 402 5.74 5.84 16.76
CA ALA A 402 4.93 4.85 16.05
C ALA A 402 4.18 3.91 16.99
N ARG A 403 4.80 3.48 18.11
CA ARG A 403 4.12 2.71 19.17
C ARG A 403 2.98 3.50 19.80
N ARG A 404 3.19 4.79 20.08
CA ARG A 404 2.14 5.66 20.62
C ARG A 404 1.00 5.85 19.62
N LEU A 405 1.34 6.10 18.35
CA LEU A 405 0.37 6.18 17.27
C LEU A 405 -0.47 4.90 17.18
N ALA A 406 0.14 3.71 17.22
CA ALA A 406 -0.58 2.44 17.30
C ALA A 406 -1.50 2.34 18.53
N ALA A 407 -0.99 2.68 19.72
CA ALA A 407 -1.76 2.66 20.97
C ALA A 407 -2.97 3.62 20.94
N ASP A 408 -2.90 4.71 20.19
CA ASP A 408 -3.99 5.67 20.00
C ASP A 408 -5.05 5.19 18.98
N GLY A 409 -5.04 3.91 18.60
CA GLY A 409 -6.06 3.29 17.75
C GLY A 409 -5.86 3.49 16.24
N PHE A 410 -4.63 3.78 15.82
CA PHE A 410 -4.27 3.78 14.39
C PHE A 410 -3.90 2.35 13.97
N GLY A 411 -4.46 1.93 12.82
CA GLY A 411 -4.29 0.58 12.29
C GLY A 411 -3.96 0.54 10.81
N VAL A 412 -3.93 1.70 10.14
CA VAL A 412 -3.52 1.83 8.73
C VAL A 412 -2.40 2.85 8.66
N PHE A 413 -1.24 2.42 8.16
CA PHE A 413 -0.03 3.21 8.07
C PHE A 413 0.39 3.29 6.61
N VAL A 414 0.33 4.47 6.01
CA VAL A 414 0.66 4.66 4.59
C VAL A 414 1.94 5.48 4.48
N GLU A 415 2.99 4.88 3.95
CA GLU A 415 4.27 5.55 3.72
C GLU A 415 4.21 6.38 2.43
N MET A 416 4.35 7.70 2.57
CA MET A 416 4.41 8.66 1.48
C MET A 416 5.83 8.70 0.94
N SER A 417 6.23 7.72 0.13
CA SER A 417 7.61 7.65 -0.37
C SER A 417 7.74 7.02 -1.76
N PRO A 418 8.80 7.38 -2.51
CA PRO A 418 9.14 6.75 -3.79
C PRO A 418 9.69 5.32 -3.65
N HIS A 419 10.03 4.90 -2.42
CA HIS A 419 10.44 3.55 -2.08
C HIS A 419 10.29 3.32 -0.57
N PRO A 420 9.73 2.18 -0.12
CA PRO A 420 9.52 1.91 1.30
C PRO A 420 10.83 1.82 2.09
N VAL A 421 10.92 2.58 3.17
CA VAL A 421 12.04 2.50 4.14
C VAL A 421 11.56 2.39 5.59
N LEU A 422 10.32 2.75 5.89
CA LEU A 422 9.71 2.64 7.22
C LEU A 422 8.74 1.47 7.35
N THR A 423 8.28 0.88 6.23
CA THR A 423 7.29 -0.21 6.29
C THR A 423 7.74 -1.40 7.14
N VAL A 424 9.00 -1.83 7.04
CA VAL A 424 9.51 -2.97 7.84
C VAL A 424 9.59 -2.63 9.33
N PRO A 425 10.24 -1.54 9.76
CA PRO A 425 10.22 -1.15 11.17
C PRO A 425 8.82 -0.99 11.75
N VAL A 426 7.88 -0.41 10.98
CA VAL A 426 6.50 -0.24 11.43
C VAL A 426 5.78 -1.58 11.55
N GLN A 427 5.98 -2.52 10.60
CA GLN A 427 5.46 -3.89 10.69
C GLN A 427 5.92 -4.59 11.97
N ASP A 428 7.21 -4.48 12.31
CA ASP A 428 7.76 -5.05 13.55
C ASP A 428 7.14 -4.41 14.81
N ILE A 429 6.85 -3.11 14.76
CA ILE A 429 6.23 -2.38 15.88
C ILE A 429 4.79 -2.81 16.13
N VAL A 430 4.05 -3.11 15.06
CA VAL A 430 2.61 -3.42 15.11
C VAL A 430 2.31 -4.92 14.96
N GLU A 431 3.31 -5.80 15.05
CA GLU A 431 3.17 -7.26 14.89
C GLU A 431 2.17 -7.88 15.89
N ASP A 432 2.03 -7.25 17.06
CA ASP A 432 1.13 -7.65 18.14
C ASP A 432 -0.30 -7.10 17.98
N LEU A 433 -0.55 -6.21 17.01
CA LEU A 433 -1.91 -5.76 16.70
C LEU A 433 -2.63 -6.83 15.87
N ASP A 434 -3.87 -7.14 16.26
CA ASP A 434 -4.71 -8.13 15.57
C ASP A 434 -4.97 -7.76 14.09
N GLN A 435 -5.12 -6.46 13.79
CA GLN A 435 -5.35 -5.94 12.44
C GLN A 435 -4.61 -4.62 12.21
N ALA A 436 -3.43 -4.71 11.60
CA ALA A 436 -2.68 -3.57 11.11
C ALA A 436 -2.36 -3.71 9.62
N LEU A 437 -2.44 -2.61 8.89
CA LEU A 437 -2.10 -2.53 7.48
C LEU A 437 -1.01 -1.49 7.27
N VAL A 438 0.15 -1.94 6.80
CA VAL A 438 1.29 -1.08 6.48
C VAL A 438 1.47 -1.08 4.97
N LEU A 439 1.35 0.09 4.34
CA LEU A 439 1.33 0.30 2.89
C LEU A 439 2.48 1.21 2.45
N SER A 440 3.00 0.96 1.26
CA SER A 440 3.98 1.83 0.59
C SER A 440 3.36 2.47 -0.64
N SER A 441 3.64 3.75 -0.90
CA SER A 441 3.07 4.43 -2.07
C SER A 441 3.73 4.04 -3.39
N SER A 442 5.04 3.76 -3.41
CA SER A 442 5.77 3.40 -4.62
C SER A 442 6.96 2.47 -4.27
N ARG A 443 7.61 1.89 -5.29
CA ARG A 443 8.77 1.01 -5.11
C ARG A 443 9.69 1.07 -6.33
N ARG A 444 10.96 1.43 -6.13
CA ARG A 444 12.03 1.27 -7.13
C ARG A 444 12.00 -0.11 -7.79
N GLY A 445 12.09 -0.14 -9.12
CA GLY A 445 12.10 -1.38 -9.91
C GLY A 445 10.71 -1.96 -10.20
N ARG A 446 9.64 -1.30 -9.74
CA ARG A 446 8.25 -1.54 -10.19
C ARG A 446 7.71 -0.25 -10.82
N GLY A 447 6.69 -0.38 -11.68
CA GLY A 447 5.97 0.79 -12.18
C GLY A 447 5.31 1.55 -11.02
N GLU A 448 5.47 2.87 -10.99
CA GLU A 448 4.98 3.70 -9.88
C GLU A 448 3.45 3.72 -9.82
N VAL A 449 2.78 3.78 -10.98
CA VAL A 449 1.31 3.73 -11.06
C VAL A 449 0.81 2.38 -10.57
N GLU A 450 1.46 1.30 -10.99
CA GLU A 450 1.11 -0.06 -10.55
C GLU A 450 1.30 -0.22 -9.03
N ALA A 451 2.41 0.26 -8.49
CA ALA A 451 2.71 0.17 -7.07
C ALA A 451 1.68 0.93 -6.22
N VAL A 452 1.35 2.17 -6.58
CA VAL A 452 0.40 2.98 -5.80
C VAL A 452 -1.03 2.43 -5.88
N LEU A 453 -1.47 1.97 -7.07
CA LEU A 453 -2.79 1.38 -7.25
C LEU A 453 -2.91 0.01 -6.58
N THR A 454 -1.84 -0.77 -6.53
CA THR A 454 -1.79 -2.02 -5.75
C THR A 454 -1.99 -1.74 -4.26
N SER A 455 -1.34 -0.70 -3.71
CA SER A 455 -1.52 -0.29 -2.31
C SER A 455 -2.93 0.25 -2.04
N LEU A 456 -3.51 1.02 -2.96
CA LEU A 456 -4.90 1.48 -2.86
C LEU A 456 -5.89 0.32 -2.90
N ALA A 457 -5.66 -0.67 -3.77
CA ALA A 457 -6.43 -1.91 -3.81
C ALA A 457 -6.28 -2.72 -2.51
N ALA A 458 -5.07 -2.80 -1.95
CA ALA A 458 -4.84 -3.46 -0.66
C ALA A 458 -5.65 -2.79 0.46
N LEU A 459 -5.64 -1.46 0.52
CA LEU A 459 -6.47 -0.70 1.45
C LEU A 459 -7.97 -1.00 1.27
N HIS A 460 -8.45 -0.97 0.02
CA HIS A 460 -9.85 -1.28 -0.30
C HIS A 460 -10.27 -2.68 0.16
N THR A 461 -9.44 -3.70 -0.15
CA THR A 461 -9.73 -5.10 0.18
C THR A 461 -9.69 -5.39 1.68
N ALA A 462 -8.88 -4.65 2.44
CA ALA A 462 -8.83 -4.72 3.89
C ALA A 462 -10.01 -4.01 4.58
N GLY A 463 -10.86 -3.29 3.83
CA GLY A 463 -12.02 -2.57 4.38
C GLY A 463 -11.81 -1.07 4.56
N GLY A 464 -10.64 -0.53 4.18
CA GLY A 464 -10.29 0.86 4.40
C GLY A 464 -10.98 1.85 3.46
N PRO A 465 -10.89 3.16 3.77
CA PRO A 465 -11.45 4.20 2.93
C PRO A 465 -10.63 4.30 1.64
N ALA A 466 -11.21 3.86 0.52
CA ALA A 466 -10.59 3.94 -0.80
C ALA A 466 -11.68 4.11 -1.87
N ASP A 467 -11.71 5.26 -2.53
CA ASP A 467 -12.59 5.54 -3.65
C ASP A 467 -11.92 5.18 -4.99
N LEU A 468 -11.99 3.89 -5.34
CA LEU A 468 -11.55 3.40 -6.65
C LEU A 468 -12.37 3.99 -7.81
N GLY A 469 -13.56 4.54 -7.56
CA GLY A 469 -14.37 5.22 -8.57
C GLY A 469 -13.75 6.55 -9.03
N ALA A 470 -12.90 7.17 -8.20
CA ALA A 470 -12.21 8.41 -8.52
C ALA A 470 -11.16 8.26 -9.64
N LEU A 471 -10.72 7.03 -9.94
CA LEU A 471 -9.75 6.74 -11.00
C LEU A 471 -10.34 6.84 -12.42
N PHE A 472 -11.67 6.79 -12.54
CA PHE A 472 -12.36 6.82 -13.82
C PHE A 472 -12.75 8.24 -14.21
N THR A 473 -12.40 8.64 -15.43
CA THR A 473 -12.85 9.91 -16.03
C THR A 473 -14.26 9.78 -16.61
N THR A 474 -14.61 8.58 -17.11
CA THR A 474 -15.98 8.26 -17.49
C THR A 474 -16.87 8.09 -16.27
N ARG A 475 -18.13 8.52 -16.40
CA ARG A 475 -19.21 8.30 -15.42
C ARG A 475 -20.36 7.48 -16.00
N ARG A 476 -20.14 6.85 -17.16
CA ARG A 476 -21.12 5.99 -17.82
C ARG A 476 -21.32 4.73 -17.00
N VAL A 477 -22.58 4.43 -16.69
CA VAL A 477 -22.97 3.18 -16.02
C VAL A 477 -23.43 2.18 -17.07
N VAL A 478 -22.93 0.96 -17.02
CA VAL A 478 -23.32 -0.15 -17.88
C VAL A 478 -23.99 -1.25 -17.07
N ASP A 479 -24.83 -2.04 -17.73
CA ASP A 479 -25.39 -3.25 -17.13
C ASP A 479 -24.28 -4.25 -16.83
N LEU A 480 -24.35 -4.86 -15.65
CA LEU A 480 -23.40 -5.84 -15.17
C LEU A 480 -24.17 -7.05 -14.64
N PRO A 481 -23.56 -8.25 -14.58
CA PRO A 481 -24.20 -9.41 -13.99
C PRO A 481 -24.66 -9.14 -12.54
N THR A 482 -25.75 -9.80 -12.16
CA THR A 482 -26.25 -9.79 -10.78
C THR A 482 -25.40 -10.67 -9.87
N TYR A 483 -25.63 -10.57 -8.56
CA TYR A 483 -24.88 -11.31 -7.55
C TYR A 483 -24.95 -12.83 -7.71
N ALA A 484 -23.81 -13.52 -7.55
CA ALA A 484 -23.70 -14.97 -7.55
C ALA A 484 -24.20 -15.60 -6.22
N PHE A 485 -25.52 -15.80 -6.10
CA PHE A 485 -26.11 -16.46 -4.93
C PHE A 485 -25.67 -17.93 -4.80
N GLN A 486 -25.14 -18.27 -3.63
CA GLN A 486 -24.81 -19.63 -3.20
C GLN A 486 -26.08 -20.35 -2.72
N ARG A 487 -26.90 -20.84 -3.66
CA ARG A 487 -28.24 -21.37 -3.34
C ARG A 487 -28.14 -22.72 -2.64
N ARG A 488 -28.88 -22.85 -1.55
CA ARG A 488 -29.22 -24.13 -0.93
C ARG A 488 -30.73 -24.34 -1.04
N ARG A 489 -31.17 -25.60 -1.11
CA ARG A 489 -32.59 -25.92 -1.11
C ARG A 489 -33.14 -25.75 0.31
N TYR A 490 -33.97 -24.73 0.51
CA TYR A 490 -34.76 -24.56 1.72
C TYR A 490 -36.20 -24.94 1.39
N TRP A 491 -36.67 -26.05 1.95
CA TRP A 491 -38.03 -26.55 1.73
C TRP A 491 -38.54 -27.22 3.00
N LEU A 492 -39.75 -26.85 3.44
CA LEU A 492 -40.42 -27.52 4.55
C LEU A 492 -40.91 -28.89 4.05
N SER A 493 -40.23 -29.95 4.45
CA SER A 493 -40.72 -31.31 4.26
C SER A 493 -41.68 -31.64 5.40
N SER A 494 -42.88 -32.13 5.11
CA SER A 494 -43.73 -32.72 6.14
C SER A 494 -43.05 -34.00 6.63
N ALA A 495 -42.37 -33.94 7.78
CA ALA A 495 -41.98 -35.17 8.48
C ALA A 495 -43.26 -35.88 8.97
N PRO A 496 -43.37 -37.21 8.91
CA PRO A 496 -44.38 -37.92 9.66
C PRO A 496 -44.23 -37.57 11.15
N ALA A 497 -45.36 -37.36 11.83
CA ALA A 497 -45.39 -36.89 13.20
C ALA A 497 -44.53 -37.79 14.12
N PRO A 498 -43.62 -37.21 14.95
CA PRO A 498 -42.88 -38.00 15.92
C PRO A 498 -43.85 -38.53 16.98
N THR A 499 -43.88 -39.85 17.19
CA THR A 499 -44.47 -40.44 18.40
C THR A 499 -43.73 -39.92 19.62
N ALA A 500 -44.50 -39.40 20.58
CA ALA A 500 -44.01 -38.75 21.79
C ALA A 500 -43.04 -39.64 22.59
N ALA A 501 -41.75 -39.33 22.54
CA ALA A 501 -40.78 -39.68 23.57
C ALA A 501 -39.62 -38.67 23.57
N ALA A 502 -39.43 -38.06 24.74
CA ALA A 502 -38.32 -37.20 25.17
C ALA A 502 -38.10 -35.86 24.43
N VAL A 503 -38.57 -34.79 25.08
CA VAL A 503 -38.07 -33.43 24.85
C VAL A 503 -36.66 -33.34 25.43
N ALA A 504 -35.64 -33.38 24.58
CA ALA A 504 -34.32 -32.84 24.88
C ALA A 504 -34.19 -31.54 24.10
N GLU A 505 -33.89 -30.44 24.80
CA GLU A 505 -33.63 -29.14 24.19
C GLU A 505 -32.46 -29.25 23.20
N PRO A 506 -32.59 -28.81 21.92
CA PRO A 506 -31.45 -28.74 21.05
C PRO A 506 -30.63 -27.50 21.41
N ALA A 507 -29.38 -27.73 21.80
CA ALA A 507 -28.35 -26.70 21.76
C ALA A 507 -28.23 -26.18 20.33
N LEU A 508 -28.13 -24.85 20.17
CA LEU A 508 -27.76 -24.21 18.92
C LEU A 508 -26.29 -24.51 18.64
N GLU A 509 -26.01 -25.66 18.02
CA GLU A 509 -24.73 -25.90 17.37
C GLU A 509 -24.71 -25.17 16.02
N GLU A 510 -23.83 -24.18 15.90
CA GLU A 510 -23.41 -23.63 14.62
C GLU A 510 -22.79 -24.75 13.77
N ALA A 511 -23.58 -25.32 12.87
CA ALA A 511 -23.09 -26.22 11.85
C ALA A 511 -22.24 -25.45 10.84
N ALA A 512 -20.93 -25.48 11.06
CA ALA A 512 -19.91 -25.09 10.10
C ALA A 512 -20.18 -25.75 8.74
N GLY A 513 -20.17 -24.93 7.69
CA GLY A 513 -20.48 -25.36 6.33
C GLY A 513 -19.44 -26.32 5.77
N ALA A 514 -19.79 -27.61 5.75
CA ALA A 514 -19.17 -28.60 4.87
C ALA A 514 -19.54 -28.28 3.41
N ASP A 515 -18.68 -27.52 2.75
CA ASP A 515 -18.07 -27.81 1.43
C ASP A 515 -17.25 -26.57 0.98
N ALA A 516 -16.37 -26.09 1.88
CA ALA A 516 -15.27 -25.20 1.52
C ALA A 516 -14.20 -26.04 0.79
N PRO A 517 -13.34 -25.45 -0.06
CA PRO A 517 -12.07 -26.10 -0.35
C PRO A 517 -11.41 -26.36 1.01
N VAL A 518 -11.20 -27.63 1.31
CA VAL A 518 -10.52 -28.11 2.50
C VAL A 518 -9.25 -27.25 2.67
N PRO A 519 -9.09 -26.48 3.77
CA PRO A 519 -7.89 -25.68 4.04
C PRO A 519 -6.64 -26.52 3.79
N LEU A 520 -5.54 -25.90 3.32
CA LEU A 520 -4.32 -26.66 3.00
C LEU A 520 -3.91 -27.56 4.18
N SER A 521 -4.11 -27.12 5.42
CA SER A 521 -3.91 -27.89 6.64
C SER A 521 -4.76 -29.17 6.74
N GLU A 522 -6.05 -29.11 6.38
CA GLU A 522 -6.96 -30.26 6.41
C GLU A 522 -6.72 -31.21 5.21
N ARG A 523 -6.24 -30.69 4.06
CA ARG A 523 -5.75 -31.52 2.93
C ARG A 523 -4.46 -32.25 3.28
N VAL A 524 -3.54 -31.55 3.93
CA VAL A 524 -2.26 -32.09 4.41
C VAL A 524 -2.49 -33.18 5.47
N GLY A 525 -3.45 -32.98 6.39
CA GLY A 525 -3.80 -33.98 7.40
C GLY A 525 -4.39 -35.28 6.85
N ALA A 526 -4.91 -35.28 5.62
CA ALA A 526 -5.50 -36.45 4.95
C ALA A 526 -4.55 -37.18 4.00
N LEU A 527 -3.32 -36.69 3.82
CA LEU A 527 -2.33 -37.23 2.87
C LEU A 527 -1.23 -38.02 3.57
N ALA A 528 -0.60 -38.95 2.84
CA ALA A 528 0.63 -39.59 3.30
C ALA A 528 1.74 -38.54 3.48
N PRO A 529 2.69 -38.73 4.42
CA PRO A 529 3.69 -37.72 4.76
C PRO A 529 4.50 -37.17 3.58
N ASP A 530 4.78 -38.00 2.56
CA ASP A 530 5.55 -37.57 1.39
C ASP A 530 4.70 -36.80 0.38
N ASP A 531 3.43 -37.17 0.21
CA ASP A 531 2.47 -36.45 -0.64
C ASP A 531 2.11 -35.08 -0.02
N ALA A 532 1.97 -35.03 1.30
CA ALA A 532 1.79 -33.79 2.05
C ALA A 532 2.97 -32.83 1.87
N ARG A 533 4.21 -33.34 1.94
CA ARG A 533 5.43 -32.53 1.72
C ARG A 533 5.53 -32.02 0.29
N ALA A 534 5.19 -32.84 -0.70
CA ALA A 534 5.18 -32.43 -2.11
C ALA A 534 4.16 -31.32 -2.36
N LEU A 535 2.92 -31.50 -1.85
CA LEU A 535 1.85 -30.51 -2.00
C LEU A 535 2.21 -29.16 -1.36
N VAL A 536 2.77 -29.18 -0.13
CA VAL A 536 3.17 -27.95 0.56
C VAL A 536 4.38 -27.31 -0.11
N LEU A 537 5.32 -28.10 -0.66
CA LEU A 537 6.45 -27.56 -1.41
C LEU A 537 5.98 -26.83 -2.67
N ASP A 538 5.09 -27.44 -3.46
CA ASP A 538 4.53 -26.79 -4.66
C ASP A 538 3.83 -25.49 -4.29
N HIS A 539 3.03 -25.49 -3.22
CA HIS A 539 2.37 -24.29 -2.70
C HIS A 539 3.36 -23.20 -2.29
N VAL A 540 4.46 -23.55 -1.60
CA VAL A 540 5.52 -22.60 -1.25
C VAL A 540 6.18 -22.05 -2.50
N LEU A 541 6.54 -22.89 -3.48
CA LEU A 541 7.18 -22.45 -4.72
C LEU A 541 6.29 -21.49 -5.53
N GLU A 542 4.98 -21.73 -5.58
CA GLU A 542 4.02 -20.79 -6.17
C GLU A 542 4.05 -19.42 -5.47
N ARG A 543 4.06 -19.39 -4.13
CA ARG A 543 4.14 -18.13 -3.38
C ARG A 543 5.46 -17.40 -3.60
N VAL A 544 6.57 -18.13 -3.70
CA VAL A 544 7.87 -17.56 -4.02
C VAL A 544 7.88 -16.94 -5.42
N ALA A 545 7.27 -17.60 -6.41
CA ALA A 545 7.14 -17.07 -7.77
C ALA A 545 6.36 -15.75 -7.79
N VAL A 546 5.22 -15.71 -7.11
CA VAL A 546 4.36 -14.51 -7.05
C VAL A 546 5.09 -13.35 -6.36
N VAL A 547 5.81 -13.61 -5.27
CA VAL A 547 6.56 -12.59 -4.52
C VAL A 547 7.69 -12.00 -5.37
N LEU A 548 8.40 -12.84 -6.13
CA LEU A 548 9.47 -12.42 -7.04
C LEU A 548 8.97 -11.84 -8.38
N GLY A 549 7.68 -11.96 -8.68
CA GLY A 549 7.12 -11.52 -9.97
C GLY A 549 7.42 -12.47 -11.13
N HIS A 550 7.72 -13.74 -10.86
CA HIS A 550 7.89 -14.77 -11.89
C HIS A 550 6.54 -15.29 -12.40
N PRO A 551 6.43 -15.61 -13.70
CA PRO A 551 5.19 -16.10 -14.30
C PRO A 551 4.85 -17.55 -13.89
N SER A 552 5.83 -18.32 -13.37
CA SER A 552 5.61 -19.68 -12.89
C SER A 552 6.64 -20.08 -11.82
N SER A 553 6.33 -21.12 -11.04
CA SER A 553 7.23 -21.72 -10.06
C SER A 553 8.28 -22.67 -10.66
N ALA A 554 8.17 -23.05 -11.94
CA ALA A 554 9.03 -24.06 -12.57
C ALA A 554 10.52 -23.66 -12.67
N SER A 555 10.82 -22.36 -12.57
CA SER A 555 12.19 -21.83 -12.61
C SER A 555 12.81 -21.63 -11.22
N ILE A 556 12.10 -22.00 -10.15
CA ILE A 556 12.55 -21.78 -8.77
C ILE A 556 13.19 -23.05 -8.25
N ASP A 557 14.46 -22.94 -7.86
CA ASP A 557 15.17 -24.04 -7.21
C ASP A 557 14.59 -24.29 -5.80
N PRO A 558 13.99 -25.47 -5.53
CA PRO A 558 13.40 -25.78 -4.23
C PRO A 558 14.42 -25.85 -3.08
N ASP A 559 15.71 -26.06 -3.41
CA ASP A 559 16.81 -26.13 -2.46
C ASP A 559 17.69 -24.87 -2.46
N GLY A 560 17.36 -23.90 -3.35
CA GLY A 560 18.06 -22.63 -3.45
C GLY A 560 17.87 -21.73 -2.23
N GLU A 561 18.94 -21.09 -1.78
CA GLU A 561 18.86 -20.10 -0.69
C GLU A 561 18.05 -18.88 -1.13
N PHE A 562 17.07 -18.46 -0.33
CA PHE A 562 16.22 -17.30 -0.59
C PHE A 562 17.02 -16.04 -0.95
N MET A 563 18.12 -15.79 -0.23
CA MET A 563 18.98 -14.62 -0.46
C MET A 563 19.66 -14.64 -1.84
N LYS A 564 19.96 -15.81 -2.40
CA LYS A 564 20.61 -15.96 -3.71
C LYS A 564 19.61 -15.79 -4.85
N ILE A 565 18.34 -16.10 -4.61
CA ILE A 565 17.24 -15.94 -5.58
C ILE A 565 16.53 -14.57 -5.45
N GLY A 566 17.12 -13.63 -4.70
CA GLY A 566 16.70 -12.23 -4.69
C GLY A 566 15.75 -11.82 -3.56
N PHE A 567 15.55 -12.66 -2.53
CA PHE A 567 14.79 -12.23 -1.35
C PHE A 567 15.56 -11.22 -0.51
N ASP A 568 14.84 -10.20 -0.05
CA ASP A 568 15.26 -9.29 1.01
C ASP A 568 14.30 -9.39 2.21
N SER A 569 14.52 -8.60 3.27
CA SER A 569 13.65 -8.59 4.46
C SER A 569 12.18 -8.26 4.14
N MET A 570 11.90 -7.49 3.08
CA MET A 570 10.54 -7.16 2.68
C MET A 570 9.85 -8.31 1.93
N LEU A 571 10.54 -8.94 0.98
CA LEU A 571 10.03 -10.10 0.26
C LEU A 571 9.82 -11.28 1.21
N SER A 572 10.65 -11.41 2.23
CA SER A 572 10.43 -12.34 3.34
C SER A 572 9.11 -12.06 4.08
N SER A 573 8.86 -10.81 4.46
CA SER A 573 7.62 -10.40 5.14
C SER A 573 6.38 -10.64 4.27
N GLU A 574 6.44 -10.29 2.98
CA GLU A 574 5.36 -10.53 2.01
C GLU A 574 5.08 -12.03 1.82
N LEU A 575 6.13 -12.86 1.71
CA LEU A 575 5.98 -14.32 1.65
C LEU A 575 5.33 -14.88 2.91
N SER A 576 5.79 -14.46 4.10
CA SER A 576 5.18 -14.86 5.38
C SER A 576 3.71 -14.50 5.45
N LYS A 577 3.34 -13.28 5.04
CA LYS A 577 1.94 -12.82 5.02
C LYS A 577 1.06 -13.66 4.10
N ARG A 578 1.54 -13.95 2.88
CA ARG A 578 0.83 -14.81 1.92
C ARG A 578 0.68 -16.23 2.40
N LEU A 579 1.75 -16.80 2.96
CA LEU A 579 1.70 -18.14 3.52
C LEU A 579 0.74 -18.19 4.73
N THR A 580 0.75 -17.21 5.63
CA THR A 580 -0.23 -17.13 6.72
C THR A 580 -1.67 -17.06 6.20
N ALA A 581 -1.95 -16.23 5.20
CA ALA A 581 -3.29 -16.13 4.61
C ALA A 581 -3.77 -17.45 4.00
N SER A 582 -2.88 -18.19 3.34
CA SER A 582 -3.22 -19.45 2.67
C SER A 582 -3.26 -20.68 3.60
N THR A 583 -2.53 -20.64 4.71
CA THR A 583 -2.38 -21.78 5.63
C THR A 583 -3.20 -21.66 6.90
N GLY A 584 -3.61 -20.44 7.28
CA GLY A 584 -4.25 -20.16 8.56
C GLY A 584 -3.29 -20.15 9.76
N HIS A 585 -1.99 -20.43 9.57
CA HIS A 585 -0.99 -20.41 10.65
C HIS A 585 -0.22 -19.09 10.65
N LYS A 586 -0.09 -18.43 11.81
CA LYS A 586 0.69 -17.19 11.96
C LYS A 586 2.18 -17.48 11.76
N LEU A 587 2.78 -16.92 10.73
CA LEU A 587 4.19 -17.05 10.39
C LEU A 587 4.91 -15.72 10.62
N ARG A 588 6.12 -15.80 11.18
CA ARG A 588 6.91 -14.60 11.51
C ARG A 588 7.58 -14.01 10.28
N ALA A 589 7.85 -12.71 10.28
CA ALA A 589 8.52 -12.03 9.17
C ALA A 589 9.95 -12.55 8.90
N ASN A 590 10.60 -13.17 9.89
CA ASN A 590 11.92 -13.79 9.78
C ASN A 590 11.90 -15.27 9.31
N LEU A 591 10.78 -15.74 8.75
CA LEU A 591 10.59 -17.13 8.30
C LEU A 591 11.74 -17.63 7.42
N VAL A 592 12.12 -16.86 6.40
CA VAL A 592 13.18 -17.25 5.45
C VAL A 592 14.58 -17.23 6.06
N LEU A 593 14.79 -16.49 7.17
CA LEU A 593 16.06 -16.51 7.89
C LEU A 593 16.20 -17.78 8.73
N ARG A 594 15.08 -18.30 9.24
CA ARG A 594 15.05 -19.55 10.02
C ARG A 594 15.01 -20.80 9.14
N HIS A 595 14.43 -20.66 7.95
CA HIS A 595 14.24 -21.71 6.96
C HIS A 595 14.74 -21.19 5.59
N PRO A 596 16.05 -21.27 5.31
CA PRO A 596 16.69 -20.55 4.21
C PRO A 596 16.37 -21.03 2.80
N SER A 597 15.58 -22.09 2.60
CA SER A 597 15.13 -22.59 1.30
C SER A 597 13.62 -22.86 1.26
N PRO A 598 12.99 -22.85 0.07
CA PRO A 598 11.60 -23.24 -0.11
C PRO A 598 11.26 -24.60 0.52
N ARG A 599 12.14 -25.61 0.36
CA ARG A 599 11.96 -26.93 0.97
C ARG A 599 11.95 -26.89 2.49
N GLN A 600 12.82 -26.08 3.11
CA GLN A 600 12.84 -25.94 4.57
C GLN A 600 11.60 -25.21 5.10
N VAL A 601 11.09 -24.21 4.37
CA VAL A 601 9.82 -23.55 4.72
C VAL A 601 8.67 -24.53 4.61
N ALA A 602 8.61 -25.32 3.53
CA ALA A 602 7.59 -26.34 3.35
C ALA A 602 7.62 -27.39 4.48
N GLY A 603 8.80 -27.86 4.87
CA GLY A 603 8.97 -28.76 6.01
C GLY A 603 8.46 -28.17 7.34
N HIS A 604 8.71 -26.87 7.57
CA HIS A 604 8.19 -26.18 8.75
C HIS A 604 6.65 -26.08 8.71
N LEU A 605 6.07 -25.73 7.57
CA LEU A 605 4.61 -25.65 7.42
C LEU A 605 3.93 -27.00 7.64
N VAL A 606 4.49 -28.09 7.09
CA VAL A 606 3.99 -29.45 7.37
C VAL A 606 4.01 -29.72 8.87
N SER A 607 5.10 -29.39 9.57
CA SER A 607 5.20 -29.59 11.03
C SER A 607 4.17 -28.80 11.85
N LEU A 608 3.66 -27.69 11.33
CA LEU A 608 2.61 -26.89 11.97
C LEU A 608 1.20 -27.44 11.70
N MET A 609 1.03 -28.18 10.60
CA MET A 609 -0.27 -28.68 10.11
C MET A 609 -0.54 -30.14 10.52
N THR A 610 0.51 -30.94 10.74
CA THR A 610 0.38 -32.29 11.29
C THR A 610 0.43 -32.25 12.82
N PRO A 611 -0.53 -32.83 13.55
CA PRO A 611 -0.42 -32.95 15.00
C PRO A 611 0.84 -33.72 15.36
N ALA A 612 1.54 -33.29 16.42
CA ALA A 612 2.62 -34.08 16.99
C ALA A 612 2.02 -35.38 17.54
N ASP A 613 2.52 -36.54 17.07
CA ASP A 613 2.33 -37.80 17.77
C ASP A 613 2.86 -37.60 19.19
N THR A 614 1.94 -37.41 20.13
CA THR A 614 2.29 -37.37 21.55
C THR A 614 2.42 -38.84 21.96
N PRO A 615 3.59 -39.31 22.44
CA PRO A 615 3.72 -40.68 22.93
C PRO A 615 2.84 -40.93 24.16
#